data_AF-A0A1V4ELX2-F1
#
_entry.id   AF-A0A1V4ELX2-F1
#
_cell.length_a   1.000
_cell.length_b   1.000
_cell.length_c   1.000
_cell.angle_alpha   90.00
_cell.angle_beta   90.00
_cell.angle_gamma   90.00
#
_symmetry.space_group_name_H-M   'P 1'
#
loop_
_entity.id
_entity.type
_entity.pdbx_description
1 polymer ?
#
loop_
_entity_poly.entity_id
_entity_poly.type
_entity_poly.pdbx_seq_one_letter_code
_entity_poly.pdbx_strand_id
1 'polypeptide(L)'
;MNSTLKRVSVACLLMFGLLMANVTYIGTVKADGLRTDSRNVRGFYARYAVDRGWITADNGKTTLAKTVDTGDKTYRFEREYPLGKPFTHVVGWFAPESASGIEAAMNRYLDGSHPDLVVRRAIDMVSGKPAKGASVDLTLNTKAQEIAYKDLAGTGKRGAVVALEPKTGKILTMVSVPSYDPNPLAQVNKAKVNAAYNKLDKDDNKPLLNRAIDLTFAPGSTFKTVTSAAYLSDDSSRDENTQVDAPDSLPLPGTSISLPNYHGESCGGRATLVQALTISCNTPFAIMGMDVGYDKLKEQAAKFGVGQPLEIPLGVAASNIGPDEGKAALAKTAIGQQSNQMTPLQMAMVAAGIANQGTVMKPFLVNKIMGPDGAEIDGTDPEELDEAVTPEVAGELTKMMISVVEHGTGGAAKLPNITVAGKTGTAETLPGKPSHAWFISFAPVDDPKVAVAVFVESGSAGNDATGGAVAAPIAHDVMQAVLGQ
;
A
#
# COMPACT_ATOMS: atom_id res chain seq x y z
N MET A 1 -45.04 -62.34 -8.70
CA MET A 1 -45.11 -61.03 -8.03
C MET A 1 -46.42 -60.35 -8.43
N ASN A 2 -47.28 -60.02 -7.46
CA ASN A 2 -48.61 -59.44 -7.70
C ASN A 2 -48.50 -58.15 -8.55
N SER A 3 -49.25 -58.05 -9.65
CA SER A 3 -49.19 -56.89 -10.57
C SER A 3 -49.49 -55.58 -9.87
N THR A 4 -50.33 -55.63 -8.84
CA THR A 4 -50.68 -54.47 -8.00
C THR A 4 -49.50 -54.02 -7.16
N LEU A 5 -48.77 -54.95 -6.54
CA LEU A 5 -47.53 -54.67 -5.80
C LEU A 5 -46.45 -54.08 -6.73
N LYS A 6 -46.31 -54.61 -7.95
CA LYS A 6 -45.32 -54.12 -8.93
C LYS A 6 -45.62 -52.67 -9.35
N ARG A 7 -46.88 -52.30 -9.56
CA ARG A 7 -47.29 -50.93 -9.88
C ARG A 7 -47.05 -49.97 -8.71
N VAL A 8 -47.34 -50.40 -7.49
CA VAL A 8 -47.06 -49.61 -6.27
C VAL A 8 -45.56 -49.40 -6.10
N SER A 9 -44.73 -50.45 -6.24
CA SER A 9 -43.27 -50.32 -6.15
C SER A 9 -42.69 -49.39 -7.21
N VAL A 10 -43.19 -49.45 -8.45
CA VAL A 10 -42.77 -48.53 -9.52
C VAL A 10 -43.19 -47.09 -9.21
N ALA A 11 -44.41 -46.87 -8.70
CA ALA A 11 -44.85 -45.55 -8.28
C ALA A 11 -43.99 -44.99 -7.13
N CYS A 12 -43.66 -45.81 -6.13
CA CYS A 12 -42.77 -45.43 -5.03
C CYS A 12 -41.35 -45.10 -5.52
N LEU A 13 -40.77 -45.91 -6.41
CA LEU A 13 -39.45 -45.65 -6.99
C LEU A 13 -39.43 -44.36 -7.81
N LEU A 14 -40.49 -44.10 -8.58
CA LEU A 14 -40.66 -42.83 -9.29
C LEU A 14 -40.73 -41.64 -8.33
N MET A 15 -41.50 -41.75 -7.24
CA MET A 15 -41.56 -40.69 -6.23
C MET A 15 -40.20 -40.44 -5.58
N PHE A 16 -39.46 -41.49 -5.20
CA PHE A 16 -38.09 -41.34 -4.67
C PHE A 16 -37.14 -40.71 -5.69
N GLY A 17 -37.21 -41.11 -6.95
CA GLY A 17 -36.42 -40.53 -8.03
C GLY A 17 -36.71 -39.04 -8.21
N LEU A 18 -37.99 -38.64 -8.20
CA LEU A 18 -38.40 -37.23 -8.26
C LEU A 18 -37.94 -36.44 -7.03
N LEU A 19 -38.02 -37.05 -5.84
CA LEU A 19 -37.60 -36.40 -4.59
C LEU A 19 -36.09 -36.18 -4.56
N MET A 20 -35.32 -37.17 -5.00
CA MET A 20 -33.87 -37.08 -5.13
C MET A 20 -33.46 -36.05 -6.18
N ALA A 21 -34.11 -36.04 -7.34
CA ALA A 21 -33.90 -35.01 -8.37
C ALA A 21 -34.22 -33.59 -7.83
N ASN A 22 -35.29 -33.44 -7.04
CA ASN A 22 -35.64 -32.17 -6.42
C ASN A 22 -34.60 -31.74 -5.37
N VAL A 23 -34.12 -32.65 -4.52
CA VAL A 23 -33.06 -32.37 -3.54
C VAL A 23 -31.77 -31.96 -4.25
N THR A 24 -31.37 -32.66 -5.32
CA THR A 24 -30.21 -32.27 -6.14
C THR A 24 -30.43 -30.89 -6.76
N TYR A 25 -31.59 -30.63 -7.36
CA TYR A 25 -31.91 -29.33 -7.95
C TYR A 25 -31.83 -28.18 -6.91
N ILE A 26 -32.36 -28.39 -5.70
CA ILE A 26 -32.24 -27.41 -4.61
C ILE A 26 -30.78 -27.26 -4.16
N GLY A 27 -30.06 -28.37 -4.00
CA GLY A 27 -28.71 -28.43 -3.44
C GLY A 27 -27.57 -28.05 -4.39
N THR A 28 -27.79 -28.05 -5.70
CA THR A 28 -26.77 -27.67 -6.69
C THR A 28 -27.18 -26.46 -7.52
N VAL A 29 -28.42 -26.41 -8.01
CA VAL A 29 -28.88 -25.36 -8.93
C VAL A 29 -29.38 -24.13 -8.18
N LYS A 30 -30.18 -24.32 -7.12
CA LYS A 30 -30.70 -23.20 -6.30
C LYS A 30 -29.82 -22.85 -5.10
N ALA A 31 -28.78 -23.63 -4.82
CA ALA A 31 -27.99 -23.47 -3.60
C ALA A 31 -27.38 -22.07 -3.46
N ASP A 32 -26.75 -21.56 -4.53
CA ASP A 32 -26.19 -20.21 -4.50
C ASP A 32 -27.25 -19.13 -4.34
N GLY A 33 -28.35 -19.21 -5.11
CA GLY A 33 -29.45 -18.24 -5.00
C GLY A 33 -30.11 -18.22 -3.62
N LEU A 34 -30.24 -19.38 -2.95
CA LEU A 34 -30.74 -19.47 -1.58
C LEU A 34 -29.70 -19.00 -0.55
N ARG A 35 -28.41 -19.21 -0.80
CA ARG A 35 -27.31 -18.77 0.07
C ARG A 35 -27.15 -17.25 0.04
N THR A 36 -27.38 -16.61 -1.10
CA THR A 36 -27.24 -15.16 -1.30
C THR A 36 -28.55 -14.38 -1.17
N ASP A 37 -29.69 -15.04 -0.92
CA ASP A 37 -30.99 -14.39 -0.67
C ASP A 37 -30.91 -13.50 0.58
N SER A 38 -31.40 -12.26 0.49
CA SER A 38 -31.33 -11.27 1.59
C SER A 38 -32.09 -11.68 2.85
N ARG A 39 -33.03 -12.64 2.75
CA ARG A 39 -33.76 -13.21 3.88
C ARG A 39 -32.99 -14.34 4.58
N ASN A 40 -31.91 -14.85 3.97
CA ASN A 40 -31.11 -15.91 4.55
C ASN A 40 -30.19 -15.36 5.66
N VAL A 41 -30.72 -15.27 6.86
CA VAL A 41 -29.99 -14.84 8.07
C VAL A 41 -29.06 -15.92 8.62
N ARG A 42 -29.05 -17.15 8.09
CA ARG A 42 -28.19 -18.23 8.62
C ARG A 42 -26.71 -17.94 8.39
N GLY A 43 -26.35 -17.41 7.23
CA GLY A 43 -24.98 -16.96 6.95
C GLY A 43 -24.54 -15.87 7.92
N PHE A 44 -25.46 -14.97 8.28
CA PHE A 44 -25.23 -13.92 9.28
C PHE A 44 -24.99 -14.49 10.68
N TYR A 45 -25.83 -15.39 11.20
CA TYR A 45 -25.60 -16.01 12.51
C TYR A 45 -24.36 -16.91 12.54
N ALA A 46 -24.09 -17.64 11.45
CA ALA A 46 -22.93 -18.51 11.34
C ALA A 46 -21.61 -17.76 11.47
N ARG A 47 -21.54 -16.50 11.00
CA ARG A 47 -20.34 -15.65 11.12
C ARG A 47 -19.98 -15.31 12.56
N TYR A 48 -20.96 -15.20 13.46
CA TYR A 48 -20.77 -14.88 14.89
C TYR A 48 -20.76 -16.14 15.79
N ALA A 49 -20.84 -17.33 15.19
CA ALA A 49 -20.69 -18.62 15.86
C ALA A 49 -19.26 -19.20 15.75
N VAL A 50 -18.41 -18.56 14.93
CA VAL A 50 -17.01 -18.96 14.70
C VAL A 50 -16.09 -18.11 15.57
N ASP A 51 -15.15 -18.76 16.27
CA ASP A 51 -14.03 -18.08 16.91
C ASP A 51 -13.05 -17.63 15.83
N ARG A 52 -13.32 -16.44 15.27
CA ARG A 52 -12.57 -15.90 14.14
C ARG A 52 -11.11 -15.69 14.52
N GLY A 53 -10.19 -16.10 13.66
CA GLY A 53 -8.76 -16.01 13.89
C GLY A 53 -8.28 -14.57 14.13
N TRP A 54 -7.17 -14.42 14.83
CA TRP A 54 -6.65 -13.10 15.20
C TRP A 54 -5.82 -12.50 14.07
N ILE A 55 -5.73 -11.17 14.02
CA ILE A 55 -4.77 -10.46 13.16
C ILE A 55 -3.71 -9.87 14.08
N THR A 56 -2.45 -10.23 13.84
CA THR A 56 -1.31 -9.84 14.67
C THR A 56 -0.23 -9.14 13.86
N ALA A 57 0.74 -8.55 14.56
CA ALA A 57 1.97 -7.99 14.00
C ALA A 57 3.14 -8.21 14.98
N ASP A 58 4.33 -7.78 14.58
CA ASP A 58 5.59 -8.00 15.30
C ASP A 58 5.85 -9.49 15.61
N ASN A 59 5.58 -10.37 14.64
CA ASN A 59 5.68 -11.82 14.78
C ASN A 59 4.77 -12.38 15.89
N GLY A 60 3.50 -12.00 15.86
CA GLY A 60 2.48 -12.48 16.80
C GLY A 60 2.46 -11.79 18.16
N LYS A 61 3.38 -10.85 18.43
CA LYS A 61 3.49 -10.19 19.75
C LYS A 61 2.42 -9.13 19.98
N THR A 62 1.97 -8.47 18.92
CA THR A 62 1.01 -7.38 19.02
C THR A 62 -0.30 -7.77 18.35
N THR A 63 -1.41 -7.62 19.07
CA THR A 63 -2.75 -7.97 18.57
C THR A 63 -3.42 -6.76 17.95
N LEU A 64 -3.74 -6.85 16.65
CA LEU A 64 -4.39 -5.79 15.88
C LEU A 64 -5.91 -5.98 15.77
N ALA A 65 -6.35 -7.23 15.66
CA ALA A 65 -7.75 -7.62 15.71
C ALA A 65 -7.91 -8.96 16.45
N LYS A 66 -8.91 -9.05 17.32
CA LYS A 66 -9.20 -10.27 18.09
C LYS A 66 -10.70 -10.50 18.18
N THR A 67 -11.04 -11.73 18.51
CA THR A 67 -12.41 -12.16 18.77
C THR A 67 -12.65 -12.23 20.27
N VAL A 68 -13.82 -11.76 20.70
CA VAL A 68 -14.25 -11.75 22.11
C VAL A 68 -15.50 -12.62 22.25
N ASP A 69 -15.45 -13.60 23.15
CA ASP A 69 -16.62 -14.41 23.51
C ASP A 69 -17.50 -13.63 24.49
N THR A 70 -18.68 -13.21 24.04
CA THR A 70 -19.66 -12.45 24.83
C THR A 70 -20.55 -13.36 25.67
N GLY A 71 -20.53 -14.68 25.43
CA GLY A 71 -21.47 -15.64 26.01
C GLY A 71 -22.89 -15.54 25.45
N ASP A 72 -23.16 -14.65 24.48
CA ASP A 72 -24.47 -14.56 23.83
C ASP A 72 -24.76 -15.82 23.00
N LYS A 73 -26.01 -16.29 23.03
CA LYS A 73 -26.41 -17.54 22.34
C LYS A 73 -26.57 -17.38 20.82
N THR A 74 -26.73 -16.15 20.35
CA THR A 74 -27.02 -15.80 18.96
C THR A 74 -25.81 -15.16 18.29
N TYR A 75 -25.09 -14.31 19.01
CA TYR A 75 -23.90 -13.59 18.55
C TYR A 75 -22.75 -13.78 19.54
N ARG A 76 -22.32 -15.04 19.69
CA ARG A 76 -21.34 -15.44 20.69
C ARG A 76 -20.02 -14.67 20.56
N PHE A 77 -19.54 -14.48 19.33
CA PHE A 77 -18.21 -13.96 19.08
C PHE A 77 -18.24 -12.60 18.41
N GLU A 78 -17.87 -11.54 19.13
CA GLU A 78 -17.74 -10.19 18.58
C GLU A 78 -16.28 -9.87 18.20
N ARG A 79 -16.09 -8.89 17.32
CA ARG A 79 -14.77 -8.49 16.82
C ARG A 79 -14.33 -7.19 17.47
N GLU A 80 -13.10 -7.16 17.97
CA GLU A 80 -12.48 -6.00 18.63
C GLU A 80 -11.17 -5.63 17.93
N TYR A 81 -10.93 -4.33 17.81
CA TYR A 81 -9.70 -3.74 17.26
C TYR A 81 -9.00 -2.88 18.32
N PRO A 82 -8.10 -3.46 19.14
CA PRO A 82 -7.56 -2.78 20.32
C PRO A 82 -6.76 -1.52 20.01
N LEU A 83 -6.03 -1.51 18.89
CA LEU A 83 -5.17 -0.39 18.50
C LEU A 83 -5.87 0.62 17.58
N GLY A 84 -6.98 0.25 16.94
CA GLY A 84 -7.86 1.15 16.20
C GLY A 84 -7.17 1.91 15.04
N LYS A 85 -7.31 3.25 15.07
CA LYS A 85 -7.07 4.15 13.93
C LYS A 85 -5.74 3.95 13.17
N PRO A 86 -4.57 3.80 13.82
CA PRO A 86 -3.30 3.69 13.10
C PRO A 86 -3.25 2.47 12.16
N PHE A 87 -4.02 1.42 12.44
CA PHE A 87 -3.95 0.14 11.74
C PHE A 87 -5.15 -0.12 10.82
N THR A 88 -6.15 0.76 10.85
CA THR A 88 -7.49 0.45 10.33
C THR A 88 -7.54 0.27 8.81
N HIS A 89 -6.77 1.04 8.03
CA HIS A 89 -6.75 0.87 6.57
C HIS A 89 -6.06 -0.42 6.12
N VAL A 90 -5.18 -0.99 6.96
CA VAL A 90 -4.54 -2.29 6.71
C VAL A 90 -5.48 -3.41 7.17
N VAL A 91 -5.79 -3.42 8.46
CA VAL A 91 -6.56 -4.49 9.11
C VAL A 91 -7.97 -4.55 8.55
N GLY A 92 -8.57 -3.39 8.30
CA GLY A 92 -9.97 -3.23 7.93
C GLY A 92 -10.91 -3.41 9.12
N TRP A 93 -12.14 -3.81 8.79
CA TRP A 93 -13.18 -4.10 9.76
C TRP A 93 -13.99 -5.31 9.29
N PHE A 94 -14.66 -5.98 10.23
CA PHE A 94 -15.51 -7.14 9.98
C PHE A 94 -16.92 -6.85 10.51
N ALA A 95 -17.90 -6.88 9.61
CA ALA A 95 -19.29 -6.60 9.94
C ALA A 95 -20.22 -7.75 9.50
N PRO A 96 -21.51 -7.71 9.89
CA PRO A 96 -22.50 -8.71 9.52
C PRO A 96 -22.51 -9.14 8.05
N GLU A 97 -22.43 -8.18 7.14
CA GLU A 97 -22.68 -8.38 5.71
C GLU A 97 -21.44 -8.12 4.84
N SER A 98 -20.38 -7.56 5.41
CA SER A 98 -19.19 -7.13 4.67
C SER A 98 -17.97 -7.12 5.57
N ALA A 99 -16.80 -7.00 4.95
CA ALA A 99 -15.54 -6.76 5.61
C ALA A 99 -14.67 -5.89 4.68
N SER A 100 -13.58 -5.33 5.20
CA SER A 100 -12.60 -4.58 4.42
C SER A 100 -11.17 -4.99 4.80
N GLY A 101 -10.15 -4.49 4.09
CA GLY A 101 -8.75 -4.73 4.42
C GLY A 101 -8.39 -6.23 4.52
N ILE A 102 -7.47 -6.56 5.43
CA ILE A 102 -7.07 -7.95 5.71
C ILE A 102 -8.24 -8.80 6.20
N GLU A 103 -9.21 -8.23 6.93
CA GLU A 103 -10.42 -8.96 7.33
C GLU A 103 -11.18 -9.53 6.13
N ALA A 104 -11.28 -8.78 5.03
CA ALA A 104 -11.88 -9.26 3.79
C ALA A 104 -10.95 -10.19 3.03
N ALA A 105 -9.71 -9.76 2.79
CA ALA A 105 -8.77 -10.48 1.93
C ALA A 105 -8.41 -11.87 2.47
N MET A 106 -8.30 -11.99 3.80
CA MET A 106 -7.98 -13.25 4.49
C MET A 106 -9.19 -13.92 5.13
N ASN A 107 -10.42 -13.55 4.72
CA ASN A 107 -11.64 -14.01 5.38
C ASN A 107 -11.71 -15.54 5.51
N ARG A 108 -11.29 -16.29 4.49
CA ARG A 108 -11.38 -17.76 4.48
C ARG A 108 -10.45 -18.44 5.49
N TYR A 109 -9.28 -17.84 5.75
CA TYR A 109 -8.39 -18.30 6.82
C TYR A 109 -8.98 -17.93 8.17
N LEU A 110 -9.39 -16.66 8.32
CA LEU A 110 -9.91 -16.11 9.56
C LEU A 110 -11.24 -16.76 10.01
N ASP A 111 -12.09 -17.22 9.10
CA ASP A 111 -13.34 -17.93 9.44
C ASP A 111 -13.22 -19.47 9.42
N GLY A 112 -12.03 -20.00 9.17
CA GLY A 112 -11.76 -21.44 9.16
C GLY A 112 -12.24 -22.17 7.91
N SER A 113 -12.83 -21.48 6.92
CA SER A 113 -13.38 -22.12 5.72
C SER A 113 -12.34 -22.50 4.65
N HIS A 114 -11.07 -22.10 4.84
CA HIS A 114 -9.97 -22.42 3.92
C HIS A 114 -9.78 -23.94 3.73
N PRO A 115 -9.47 -24.43 2.52
CA PRO A 115 -9.26 -25.86 2.26
C PRO A 115 -8.18 -26.49 3.15
N ASP A 116 -7.12 -25.75 3.48
CA ASP A 116 -6.03 -26.25 4.34
C ASP A 116 -6.48 -26.54 5.78
N LEU A 117 -7.67 -26.03 6.16
CA LEU A 117 -8.28 -26.24 7.47
C LEU A 117 -9.34 -27.36 7.46
N VAL A 118 -9.53 -28.09 6.36
CA VAL A 118 -10.57 -29.15 6.23
C VAL A 118 -10.44 -30.23 7.30
N VAL A 119 -9.23 -30.76 7.52
CA VAL A 119 -9.00 -31.83 8.51
C VAL A 119 -9.32 -31.33 9.93
N ARG A 120 -8.95 -30.08 10.24
CA ARG A 120 -9.22 -29.46 11.55
C ARG A 120 -10.71 -29.23 11.78
N ARG A 121 -11.42 -28.74 10.77
CA ARG A 121 -12.89 -28.59 10.82
C ARG A 121 -13.60 -29.91 11.12
N ALA A 122 -13.12 -31.03 10.57
CA ALA A 122 -13.68 -32.35 10.86
C ALA A 122 -13.49 -32.74 12.33
N ILE A 123 -12.33 -32.43 12.93
CA ILE A 123 -12.05 -32.70 14.35
C ILE A 123 -12.93 -31.84 15.27
N ASP A 124 -13.06 -30.54 14.99
CA ASP A 124 -13.90 -29.64 15.79
C ASP A 124 -15.37 -30.06 15.75
N MET A 125 -15.86 -30.46 14.58
CA MET A 125 -17.22 -30.97 14.40
C MET A 125 -17.48 -32.25 15.21
N VAL A 126 -16.53 -33.18 15.24
CA VAL A 126 -16.65 -34.43 16.02
C VAL A 126 -16.57 -34.17 17.52
N SER A 127 -15.76 -33.19 17.95
CA SER A 127 -15.56 -32.84 19.36
C SER A 127 -16.61 -31.88 19.93
N GLY A 128 -17.50 -31.33 19.09
CA GLY A 128 -18.53 -30.36 19.49
C GLY A 128 -17.98 -28.99 19.89
N LYS A 129 -16.71 -28.69 19.57
CA LYS A 129 -16.10 -27.38 19.82
C LYS A 129 -16.56 -26.36 18.77
N PRO A 130 -16.64 -25.06 19.12
CA PRO A 130 -16.87 -24.02 18.11
C PRO A 130 -15.79 -24.08 17.03
N ALA A 131 -16.18 -23.89 15.77
CA ALA A 131 -15.21 -23.79 14.68
C ALA A 131 -14.28 -22.59 14.93
N LYS A 132 -12.98 -22.80 14.74
CA LYS A 132 -11.96 -21.78 14.98
C LYS A 132 -11.17 -21.47 13.72
N GLY A 133 -10.95 -20.19 13.45
CA GLY A 133 -10.17 -19.70 12.32
C GLY A 133 -8.66 -19.68 12.57
N ALA A 134 -7.89 -19.64 11.49
CA ALA A 134 -6.46 -19.38 11.53
C ALA A 134 -6.18 -17.88 11.76
N SER A 135 -5.11 -17.59 12.50
CA SER A 135 -4.62 -16.24 12.70
C SER A 135 -3.72 -15.80 11.55
N VAL A 136 -3.71 -14.50 11.26
CA VAL A 136 -2.90 -13.88 10.22
C VAL A 136 -1.89 -12.95 10.90
N ASP A 137 -0.61 -13.22 10.73
CA ASP A 137 0.46 -12.33 11.19
C ASP A 137 0.89 -11.40 10.06
N LEU A 138 0.94 -10.09 10.34
CA LEU A 138 1.33 -9.06 9.40
C LEU A 138 2.78 -8.64 9.58
N THR A 139 3.37 -8.13 8.51
CA THR A 139 4.75 -7.61 8.47
C THR A 139 4.95 -6.29 9.20
N LEU A 140 3.88 -5.67 9.71
CA LEU A 140 3.92 -4.33 10.30
C LEU A 140 4.83 -4.26 11.53
N ASN A 141 5.62 -3.20 11.61
CA ASN A 141 6.26 -2.74 12.83
C ASN A 141 5.28 -1.79 13.54
N THR A 142 4.73 -2.22 14.68
CA THR A 142 3.62 -1.48 15.31
C THR A 142 4.06 -0.14 15.90
N LYS A 143 5.28 -0.04 16.43
CA LYS A 143 5.85 1.22 16.93
C LYS A 143 5.99 2.24 15.80
N ALA A 144 6.53 1.82 14.66
CA ALA A 144 6.68 2.69 13.48
C ALA A 144 5.30 3.11 12.91
N GLN A 145 4.33 2.19 12.87
CA GLN A 145 2.96 2.49 12.42
C GLN A 145 2.29 3.56 13.29
N GLU A 146 2.40 3.45 14.63
CA GLU A 146 1.82 4.41 15.57
C GLU A 146 2.47 5.79 15.46
N ILE A 147 3.80 5.84 15.32
CA ILE A 147 4.56 7.08 15.11
C ILE A 147 4.16 7.74 13.79
N ALA A 148 4.18 6.98 12.68
CA ALA A 148 3.73 7.47 11.38
C ALA A 148 2.32 8.06 11.41
N TYR A 149 1.38 7.37 12.08
CA TYR A 149 0.01 7.87 12.25
C TYR A 149 -0.03 9.13 13.10
N LYS A 150 0.65 9.14 14.26
CA LYS A 150 0.65 10.28 15.17
C LYS A 150 1.22 11.52 14.49
N ASP A 151 2.35 11.40 13.82
CA ASP A 151 3.05 12.56 13.25
C ASP A 151 2.29 13.10 12.04
N LEU A 152 1.82 12.21 11.14
CA LEU A 152 1.02 12.62 10.01
C LEU A 152 -0.33 13.22 10.44
N ALA A 153 -1.05 12.59 11.37
CA ALA A 153 -2.31 13.15 11.89
C ALA A 153 -2.10 14.45 12.66
N GLY A 154 -0.96 14.59 13.35
CA GLY A 154 -0.55 15.79 14.06
C GLY A 154 -0.36 17.02 13.17
N THR A 155 -0.09 16.80 11.87
CA THR A 155 -0.05 17.90 10.89
C THR A 155 -1.43 18.53 10.63
N GLY A 156 -2.52 17.83 10.99
CA GLY A 156 -3.88 18.19 10.60
C GLY A 156 -4.16 18.04 9.10
N LYS A 157 -3.24 17.41 8.36
CA LYS A 157 -3.34 17.24 6.91
C LYS A 157 -3.68 15.82 6.50
N ARG A 158 -4.23 15.70 5.29
CA ARG A 158 -4.46 14.42 4.62
C ARG A 158 -3.13 13.90 4.07
N GLY A 159 -2.95 12.59 4.01
CA GLY A 159 -1.71 12.02 3.49
C GLY A 159 -1.58 10.52 3.71
N ALA A 160 -0.39 10.01 3.45
CA ALA A 160 -0.04 8.62 3.69
C ALA A 160 1.46 8.47 4.00
N VAL A 161 1.80 7.39 4.71
CA VAL A 161 3.17 6.95 4.97
C VAL A 161 3.28 5.47 4.65
N VAL A 162 4.27 5.10 3.85
CA VAL A 162 4.62 3.70 3.57
C VAL A 162 6.08 3.48 3.93
N ALA A 163 6.38 2.38 4.63
CA ALA A 163 7.75 1.94 4.87
C ALA A 163 7.90 0.46 4.47
N LEU A 164 8.97 0.16 3.74
CA LEU A 164 9.32 -1.17 3.25
C LEU A 164 10.66 -1.62 3.82
N GLU A 165 10.83 -2.91 4.07
CA GLU A 165 12.16 -3.52 4.24
C GLU A 165 12.76 -3.78 2.85
N PRO A 166 13.85 -3.12 2.44
CA PRO A 166 14.33 -3.16 1.05
C PRO A 166 14.68 -4.57 0.55
N LYS A 167 15.29 -5.40 1.40
CA LYS A 167 15.79 -6.74 1.03
C LYS A 167 14.70 -7.79 0.84
N THR A 168 13.49 -7.53 1.33
CA THR A 168 12.42 -8.54 1.33
C THR A 168 11.13 -8.05 0.69
N GLY A 169 10.86 -6.75 0.71
CA GLY A 169 9.56 -6.20 0.33
C GLY A 169 8.53 -6.22 1.47
N LYS A 170 8.90 -6.59 2.70
CA LYS A 170 7.96 -6.51 3.84
C LYS A 170 7.44 -5.08 4.00
N ILE A 171 6.13 -4.92 4.07
CA ILE A 171 5.52 -3.64 4.39
C ILE A 171 5.56 -3.46 5.92
N LEU A 172 6.49 -2.63 6.38
CA LEU A 172 6.70 -2.34 7.80
C LEU A 172 5.73 -1.28 8.33
N THR A 173 5.27 -0.38 7.47
CA THR A 173 4.30 0.67 7.81
C THR A 173 3.44 0.98 6.60
N MET A 174 2.14 1.15 6.80
CA MET A 174 1.20 1.65 5.79
C MET A 174 0.06 2.41 6.46
N VAL A 175 0.20 3.73 6.52
CA VAL A 175 -0.72 4.65 7.19
C VAL A 175 -1.42 5.54 6.17
N SER A 176 -2.71 5.79 6.37
CA SER A 176 -3.48 6.82 5.66
C SER A 176 -4.16 7.74 6.68
N VAL A 177 -4.14 9.03 6.41
CA VAL A 177 -4.78 10.07 7.25
C VAL A 177 -5.71 10.93 6.37
N PRO A 178 -6.93 11.26 6.86
CA PRO A 178 -7.53 10.83 8.13
C PRO A 178 -7.89 9.34 8.16
N SER A 179 -7.85 8.78 9.36
CA SER A 179 -8.32 7.43 9.67
C SER A 179 -9.58 7.47 10.53
N TYR A 180 -10.11 6.30 10.89
CA TYR A 180 -11.35 6.13 11.64
C TYR A 180 -11.22 4.96 12.63
N ASP A 181 -12.08 4.96 13.64
CA ASP A 181 -12.18 3.82 14.56
C ASP A 181 -13.01 2.71 13.89
N PRO A 182 -12.50 1.48 13.76
CA PRO A 182 -13.21 0.38 13.12
C PRO A 182 -14.23 -0.29 14.03
N ASN A 183 -14.15 -0.13 15.35
CA ASN A 183 -15.04 -0.82 16.30
C ASN A 183 -16.54 -0.49 16.10
N PRO A 184 -16.95 0.75 15.76
CA PRO A 184 -18.33 1.04 15.36
C PRO A 184 -18.83 0.28 14.13
N LEU A 185 -17.94 -0.15 13.23
CA LEU A 185 -18.27 -0.96 12.06
C LEU A 185 -18.24 -2.47 12.37
N ALA A 186 -17.72 -2.86 13.53
CA ALA A 186 -17.57 -4.26 13.94
C ALA A 186 -18.77 -4.84 14.71
N GLN A 187 -19.85 -4.06 14.84
CA GLN A 187 -20.99 -4.41 15.68
C GLN A 187 -21.92 -5.44 15.02
N VAL A 188 -22.60 -6.24 15.83
CA VAL A 188 -23.63 -7.20 15.38
C VAL A 188 -24.87 -6.52 14.81
N ASN A 189 -25.15 -5.29 15.23
CA ASN A 189 -26.35 -4.55 14.83
C ASN A 189 -26.14 -3.85 13.48
N LYS A 190 -26.74 -4.41 12.42
CA LYS A 190 -26.68 -3.88 11.05
C LYS A 190 -27.06 -2.40 10.94
N ALA A 191 -28.09 -1.94 11.65
CA ALA A 191 -28.51 -0.55 11.58
C ALA A 191 -27.45 0.40 12.15
N LYS A 192 -26.78 0.02 13.26
CA LYS A 192 -25.68 0.78 13.83
C LYS A 192 -24.46 0.80 12.92
N VAL A 193 -24.09 -0.36 12.34
CA VAL A 193 -23.00 -0.45 11.36
C VAL A 193 -23.28 0.45 10.16
N ASN A 194 -24.46 0.36 9.56
CA ASN A 194 -24.84 1.17 8.41
C ASN A 194 -24.83 2.67 8.74
N ALA A 195 -25.30 3.07 9.93
CA ALA A 195 -25.23 4.46 10.36
C ALA A 195 -23.79 4.95 10.53
N ALA A 196 -22.91 4.14 11.12
CA ALA A 196 -21.49 4.44 11.28
C ALA A 196 -20.77 4.54 9.93
N TYR A 197 -21.01 3.59 9.02
CA TYR A 197 -20.44 3.60 7.67
C TYR A 197 -20.90 4.82 6.88
N ASN A 198 -22.20 5.10 6.86
CA ASN A 198 -22.77 6.25 6.14
C ASN A 198 -22.24 7.59 6.66
N LYS A 199 -21.88 7.68 7.94
CA LYS A 199 -21.22 8.87 8.50
C LYS A 199 -19.82 9.05 7.92
N LEU A 200 -19.04 7.97 7.83
CA LEU A 200 -17.67 8.00 7.29
C LEU A 200 -17.63 8.24 5.77
N ASP A 201 -18.57 7.65 5.04
CA ASP A 201 -18.69 7.79 3.58
C ASP A 201 -19.05 9.22 3.15
N LYS A 202 -19.94 9.86 3.91
CA LYS A 202 -20.36 11.25 3.71
C LYS A 202 -19.36 12.28 4.22
N ASP A 203 -18.29 11.88 4.91
CA ASP A 203 -17.27 12.81 5.38
C ASP A 203 -16.46 13.34 4.18
N ASP A 204 -16.35 14.66 4.06
CA ASP A 204 -15.64 15.34 2.97
C ASP A 204 -14.14 15.02 2.96
N ASN A 205 -13.57 14.66 4.12
CA ASN A 205 -12.16 14.28 4.22
C ASN A 205 -11.89 12.84 3.79
N LYS A 206 -12.91 12.07 3.44
CA LYS A 206 -12.81 10.70 2.94
C LYS A 206 -11.90 9.80 3.81
N PRO A 207 -12.26 9.57 5.09
CA PRO A 207 -11.47 8.75 6.01
C PRO A 207 -11.45 7.26 5.64
N LEU A 208 -12.43 6.77 4.86
CA LEU A 208 -12.44 5.38 4.39
C LEU A 208 -11.34 5.08 3.35
N LEU A 209 -10.83 6.09 2.64
CA LEU A 209 -9.82 5.91 1.60
C LEU A 209 -8.44 5.60 2.19
N ASN A 210 -7.82 4.54 1.69
CA ASN A 210 -6.42 4.25 1.95
C ASN A 210 -5.54 4.98 0.91
N ARG A 211 -5.13 6.22 1.23
CA ARG A 211 -4.30 7.05 0.35
C ARG A 211 -2.94 6.43 0.02
N ALA A 212 -2.49 5.41 0.74
CA ALA A 212 -1.25 4.72 0.44
C ALA A 212 -1.32 3.87 -0.83
N ILE A 213 -2.51 3.36 -1.18
CA ILE A 213 -2.70 2.39 -2.27
C ILE A 213 -3.93 2.65 -3.16
N ASP A 214 -4.99 3.31 -2.68
CA ASP A 214 -6.25 3.50 -3.42
C ASP A 214 -6.18 4.67 -4.41
N LEU A 215 -5.25 5.61 -4.19
CA LEU A 215 -5.12 6.85 -4.95
C LEU A 215 -3.70 7.05 -5.46
N THR A 216 -3.60 7.69 -6.61
CA THR A 216 -2.34 8.14 -7.21
C THR A 216 -2.24 9.66 -7.15
N PHE A 217 -1.04 10.19 -6.95
CA PHE A 217 -0.77 11.62 -6.91
C PHE A 217 0.49 11.95 -7.70
N ALA A 218 0.60 13.19 -8.15
CA ALA A 218 1.80 13.67 -8.82
C ALA A 218 3.00 13.54 -7.86
N PRO A 219 4.06 12.78 -8.21
CA PRO A 219 5.21 12.57 -7.34
C PRO A 219 6.10 13.82 -7.22
N GLY A 220 6.04 14.73 -8.19
CA GLY A 220 6.92 15.89 -8.28
C GLY A 220 8.39 15.47 -8.25
N SER A 221 9.24 16.26 -7.59
CA SER A 221 10.69 16.07 -7.61
C SER A 221 11.21 14.75 -7.02
N THR A 222 10.38 13.90 -6.38
CA THR A 222 10.81 12.53 -6.06
C THR A 222 10.99 11.68 -7.31
N PHE A 223 10.21 11.91 -8.37
CA PHE A 223 10.33 11.17 -9.64
C PHE A 223 11.65 11.44 -10.38
N LYS A 224 12.36 12.51 -10.01
CA LYS A 224 13.71 12.78 -10.53
C LYS A 224 14.68 11.64 -10.23
N THR A 225 14.44 10.81 -9.20
CA THR A 225 15.23 9.59 -8.97
C THR A 225 15.04 8.56 -10.08
N VAL A 226 13.80 8.39 -10.59
CA VAL A 226 13.49 7.52 -11.73
C VAL A 226 14.08 8.08 -13.03
N THR A 227 13.98 9.40 -13.22
CA THR A 227 14.61 10.07 -14.37
C THR A 227 16.14 9.93 -14.34
N SER A 228 16.78 10.10 -13.19
CA SER A 228 18.22 9.84 -13.03
C SER A 228 18.58 8.39 -13.30
N ALA A 229 17.77 7.44 -12.80
CA ALA A 229 17.99 6.02 -13.05
C ALA A 229 17.97 5.71 -14.55
N ALA A 230 17.00 6.25 -15.29
CA ALA A 230 16.90 6.07 -16.73
C ALA A 230 18.10 6.69 -17.45
N TYR A 231 18.49 7.91 -17.06
CA TYR A 231 19.59 8.65 -17.68
C TYR A 231 20.96 8.00 -17.46
N LEU A 232 21.23 7.49 -16.25
CA LEU A 232 22.46 6.78 -15.92
C LEU A 232 22.51 5.39 -16.59
N SER A 233 21.38 4.68 -16.65
CA SER A 233 21.32 3.35 -17.28
C SER A 233 21.42 3.39 -18.81
N ASP A 234 21.12 4.54 -19.42
CA ASP A 234 21.17 4.73 -20.87
C ASP A 234 22.59 4.80 -21.43
N ASP A 235 23.58 5.15 -20.60
CA ASP A 235 24.97 5.31 -21.01
C ASP A 235 25.91 5.06 -19.83
N SER A 236 26.62 3.94 -19.87
CA SER A 236 27.52 3.48 -18.80
C SER A 236 28.73 4.39 -18.56
N SER A 237 28.95 5.42 -19.40
CA SER A 237 29.99 6.42 -19.14
C SER A 237 29.55 7.52 -18.17
N ARG A 238 28.26 7.54 -17.81
CA ARG A 238 27.68 8.53 -16.89
C ARG A 238 27.74 8.07 -15.44
N ASP A 239 27.88 9.03 -14.56
CA ASP A 239 28.00 8.90 -13.11
C ASP A 239 27.40 10.13 -12.40
N GLU A 240 27.53 10.21 -11.07
CA GLU A 240 27.04 11.33 -10.28
C GLU A 240 27.73 12.67 -10.61
N ASN A 241 28.93 12.63 -11.20
CA ASN A 241 29.73 13.79 -11.58
C ASN A 241 29.50 14.26 -13.03
N THR A 242 28.68 13.53 -13.79
CA THR A 242 28.34 13.87 -15.16
C THR A 242 27.74 15.26 -15.25
N GLN A 243 28.28 16.06 -16.18
CA GLN A 243 27.91 17.45 -16.37
C GLN A 243 26.64 17.57 -17.22
N VAL A 244 25.63 18.26 -16.70
CA VAL A 244 24.34 18.49 -17.35
C VAL A 244 24.06 19.98 -17.48
N ASP A 245 23.37 20.35 -18.56
CA ASP A 245 22.92 21.72 -18.75
C ASP A 245 21.82 22.05 -17.74
N ALA A 246 21.93 23.22 -17.12
CA ALA A 246 21.10 23.64 -16.02
C ALA A 246 20.68 25.12 -16.15
N PRO A 247 20.02 25.51 -17.27
CA PRO A 247 19.56 26.88 -17.44
C PRO A 247 18.50 27.22 -16.38
N ASP A 248 18.37 28.48 -15.99
CA ASP A 248 17.39 28.87 -14.96
C ASP A 248 15.93 28.71 -15.43
N SER A 249 15.74 28.73 -16.75
CA SER A 249 14.45 28.53 -17.42
C SER A 249 14.65 27.81 -18.75
N LEU A 250 13.87 26.76 -18.99
CA LEU A 250 13.95 25.91 -20.17
C LEU A 250 12.75 26.16 -21.09
N PRO A 251 12.93 26.74 -22.29
CA PRO A 251 11.87 26.82 -23.29
C PRO A 251 11.41 25.41 -23.71
N LEU A 252 10.10 25.14 -23.61
CA LEU A 252 9.57 23.81 -23.95
C LEU A 252 9.32 23.70 -25.46
N PRO A 253 9.86 22.65 -26.14
CA PRO A 253 9.76 22.51 -27.59
C PRO A 253 8.32 22.56 -28.10
N GLY A 254 8.08 23.34 -29.16
CA GLY A 254 6.76 23.43 -29.80
C GLY A 254 5.71 24.21 -28.99
N THR A 255 6.11 24.96 -27.97
CA THR A 255 5.22 25.79 -27.15
C THR A 255 5.81 27.19 -26.92
N SER A 256 4.99 28.12 -26.43
CA SER A 256 5.45 29.42 -25.92
C SER A 256 5.71 29.41 -24.40
N ILE A 257 5.76 28.23 -23.78
CA ILE A 257 5.88 28.06 -22.33
C ILE A 257 7.33 27.68 -22.02
N SER A 258 7.87 28.27 -20.95
CA SER A 258 9.15 27.84 -20.37
C SER A 258 8.92 27.18 -19.01
N LEU A 259 9.71 26.15 -18.72
CA LEU A 259 9.76 25.48 -17.43
C LEU A 259 10.85 26.13 -16.57
N PRO A 260 10.49 26.82 -15.47
CA PRO A 260 11.47 27.40 -14.57
C PRO A 260 11.98 26.38 -13.54
N ASN A 261 13.14 26.67 -12.95
CA ASN A 261 13.49 26.11 -11.64
C ASN A 261 12.56 26.65 -10.56
N TYR A 262 12.40 25.87 -9.48
CA TYR A 262 11.54 26.23 -8.36
C TYR A 262 11.97 27.59 -7.76
N HIS A 263 11.02 28.49 -7.49
CA HIS A 263 11.27 29.87 -7.02
C HIS A 263 12.33 30.68 -7.80
N GLY A 264 12.62 30.32 -9.05
CA GLY A 264 13.67 30.98 -9.83
C GLY A 264 15.09 30.68 -9.36
N GLU A 265 15.29 29.58 -8.63
CA GLU A 265 16.62 29.12 -8.22
C GLU A 265 17.52 28.82 -9.43
N SER A 266 18.82 29.02 -9.24
CA SER A 266 19.81 28.74 -10.27
C SER A 266 20.69 27.55 -9.88
N CYS A 267 20.94 26.67 -10.85
CA CYS A 267 21.97 25.64 -10.78
C CYS A 267 23.28 26.08 -11.47
N GLY A 268 23.45 27.38 -11.77
CA GLY A 268 24.68 27.93 -12.33
C GLY A 268 24.85 27.71 -13.84
N GLY A 269 23.77 27.42 -14.58
CA GLY A 269 23.78 27.20 -16.03
C GLY A 269 24.30 25.82 -16.46
N ARG A 270 25.22 25.23 -15.68
CA ARG A 270 25.70 23.85 -15.82
C ARG A 270 26.05 23.30 -14.43
N ALA A 271 25.71 22.06 -14.17
CA ALA A 271 25.94 21.41 -12.88
C ALA A 271 26.31 19.94 -13.07
N THR A 272 26.95 19.34 -12.06
CA THR A 272 26.99 17.87 -11.99
C THR A 272 25.60 17.31 -11.71
N LEU A 273 25.36 16.06 -12.07
CA LEU A 273 24.10 15.37 -11.79
C LEU A 273 23.78 15.34 -10.28
N VAL A 274 24.79 15.12 -9.42
CA VAL A 274 24.63 15.21 -7.97
C VAL A 274 24.23 16.62 -7.52
N GLN A 275 24.88 17.67 -8.01
CA GLN A 275 24.53 19.06 -7.66
C GLN A 275 23.10 19.40 -8.09
N ALA A 276 22.72 19.00 -9.31
CA ALA A 276 21.38 19.20 -9.84
C ALA A 276 20.31 18.51 -8.97
N LEU A 277 20.57 17.28 -8.49
CA LEU A 277 19.63 16.59 -7.60
C LEU A 277 19.60 17.21 -6.20
N THR A 278 20.76 17.59 -5.64
CA THR A 278 20.90 18.19 -4.31
C THR A 278 20.10 19.48 -4.18
N ILE A 279 20.23 20.38 -5.15
CA ILE A 279 19.45 21.63 -5.24
C ILE A 279 18.03 21.34 -5.76
N SER A 280 17.83 20.20 -6.42
CA SER A 280 16.56 19.78 -7.00
C SER A 280 16.09 20.72 -8.13
N CYS A 281 17.01 21.21 -8.95
CA CYS A 281 16.68 22.00 -10.14
C CYS A 281 15.78 21.21 -11.10
N ASN A 282 14.85 21.88 -11.78
CA ASN A 282 13.89 21.24 -12.69
C ASN A 282 14.50 21.06 -14.08
N THR A 283 15.18 22.09 -14.56
CA THR A 283 15.61 22.16 -15.96
C THR A 283 16.57 21.04 -16.38
N PRO A 284 17.55 20.58 -15.57
CA PRO A 284 18.41 19.46 -15.99
C PRO A 284 17.63 18.17 -16.17
N PHE A 285 16.67 17.89 -15.28
CA PHE A 285 15.86 16.67 -15.33
C PHE A 285 14.84 16.67 -16.46
N ALA A 286 14.32 17.85 -16.80
CA ALA A 286 13.50 18.02 -17.98
C ALA A 286 14.28 17.76 -19.28
N ILE A 287 15.53 18.25 -19.35
CA ILE A 287 16.44 17.98 -20.49
C ILE A 287 16.76 16.48 -20.55
N MET A 288 17.23 15.89 -19.45
CA MET A 288 17.55 14.46 -19.38
C MET A 288 16.36 13.58 -19.78
N GLY A 289 15.15 13.90 -19.32
CA GLY A 289 13.95 13.16 -19.70
C GLY A 289 13.64 13.24 -21.20
N MET A 290 13.84 14.41 -21.82
CA MET A 290 13.68 14.57 -23.27
C MET A 290 14.77 13.85 -24.08
N ASP A 291 15.99 13.76 -23.54
CA ASP A 291 17.13 13.09 -24.18
C ASP A 291 17.00 11.56 -24.11
N VAL A 292 16.59 11.03 -22.96
CA VAL A 292 16.29 9.61 -22.75
C VAL A 292 15.10 9.17 -23.61
N GLY A 293 14.07 10.02 -23.70
CA GLY A 293 12.84 9.73 -24.45
C GLY A 293 11.79 8.97 -23.64
N TYR A 294 10.53 9.03 -24.12
CA TYR A 294 9.37 8.50 -23.39
C TYR A 294 9.46 6.99 -23.15
N ASP A 295 9.82 6.21 -24.17
CA ASP A 295 9.81 4.74 -24.07
C ASP A 295 10.80 4.22 -23.03
N LYS A 296 12.03 4.75 -23.02
CA LYS A 296 13.05 4.38 -22.02
C LYS A 296 12.67 4.84 -20.61
N LEU A 297 12.09 6.03 -20.47
CA LEU A 297 11.60 6.50 -19.16
C LEU A 297 10.44 5.64 -18.65
N LYS A 298 9.54 5.22 -19.54
CA LYS A 298 8.44 4.31 -19.22
C LYS A 298 8.95 2.93 -18.82
N GLU A 299 9.90 2.37 -19.57
CA GLU A 299 10.54 1.10 -19.25
C GLU A 299 11.22 1.17 -17.87
N GLN A 300 12.00 2.23 -17.63
CA GLN A 300 12.65 2.44 -16.33
C GLN A 300 11.65 2.52 -15.18
N ALA A 301 10.56 3.28 -15.35
CA ALA A 301 9.51 3.36 -14.35
C ALA A 301 8.84 1.99 -14.11
N ALA A 302 8.64 1.20 -15.16
CA ALA A 302 8.05 -0.12 -15.07
C ALA A 302 8.88 -1.10 -14.24
N LYS A 303 10.21 -1.05 -14.36
CA LYS A 303 11.11 -1.87 -13.53
C LYS A 303 11.05 -1.51 -12.04
N PHE A 304 10.61 -0.29 -11.70
CA PHE A 304 10.29 0.12 -10.33
C PHE A 304 8.86 -0.26 -9.88
N GLY A 305 8.10 -1.00 -10.69
CA GLY A 305 6.72 -1.43 -10.39
C GLY A 305 5.62 -0.45 -10.83
N VAL A 306 5.94 0.55 -11.65
CA VAL A 306 4.96 1.49 -12.22
C VAL A 306 4.24 0.85 -13.41
N GLY A 307 2.92 1.01 -13.51
CA GLY A 307 2.12 0.49 -14.62
C GLY A 307 1.80 -1.01 -14.56
N GLN A 308 2.36 -1.74 -13.59
CA GLN A 308 2.01 -3.13 -13.31
C GLN A 308 0.86 -3.20 -12.29
N PRO A 309 -0.13 -4.10 -12.47
CA PRO A 309 -1.08 -4.42 -11.42
C PRO A 309 -0.34 -4.97 -10.20
N LEU A 310 -0.62 -4.42 -9.02
CA LEU A 310 -0.04 -4.89 -7.75
C LEU A 310 -1.17 -5.23 -6.79
N GLU A 311 -0.97 -6.32 -6.04
CA GLU A 311 -1.83 -6.75 -4.95
C GLU A 311 -0.97 -7.08 -3.73
N ILE A 312 -1.36 -6.57 -2.56
CA ILE A 312 -0.63 -6.74 -1.30
C ILE A 312 -1.54 -7.26 -0.20
N PRO A 313 -2.01 -8.51 -0.30
CA PRO A 313 -3.37 -8.91 -0.71
C PRO A 313 -4.50 -7.86 -0.92
N LEU A 314 -4.24 -6.56 -0.76
CA LEU A 314 -5.16 -5.48 -1.09
C LEU A 314 -4.83 -4.96 -2.49
N GLY A 315 -5.85 -4.63 -3.30
CA GLY A 315 -5.63 -4.05 -4.62
C GLY A 315 -4.93 -2.69 -4.54
N VAL A 316 -3.96 -2.46 -5.41
CA VAL A 316 -3.21 -1.20 -5.50
C VAL A 316 -3.60 -0.48 -6.79
N ALA A 317 -3.89 0.82 -6.69
CA ALA A 317 -4.17 1.65 -7.84
C ALA A 317 -2.96 1.69 -8.79
N ALA A 318 -3.21 1.61 -10.09
CA ALA A 318 -2.16 1.58 -11.09
C ALA A 318 -1.51 2.97 -11.25
N SER A 319 -0.26 3.08 -10.82
CA SER A 319 0.58 4.24 -11.13
C SER A 319 0.95 4.27 -12.61
N ASN A 320 1.13 5.45 -13.18
CA ASN A 320 1.52 5.63 -14.58
C ASN A 320 2.24 6.96 -14.80
N ILE A 321 3.06 7.04 -15.86
CA ILE A 321 3.75 8.29 -16.24
C ILE A 321 2.95 9.15 -17.25
N GLY A 322 1.69 8.78 -17.51
CA GLY A 322 0.86 9.35 -18.57
C GLY A 322 1.13 8.78 -19.97
N PRO A 323 0.32 9.17 -20.97
CA PRO A 323 0.56 8.85 -22.39
C PRO A 323 1.76 9.64 -22.96
N ASP A 324 2.26 9.20 -24.13
CA ASP A 324 3.22 10.00 -24.90
C ASP A 324 2.48 11.17 -25.57
N GLU A 325 2.76 12.38 -25.10
CA GLU A 325 2.19 13.65 -25.58
C GLU A 325 3.27 14.56 -26.19
N GLY A 326 4.42 13.98 -26.54
CA GLY A 326 5.56 14.69 -27.13
C GLY A 326 6.51 15.34 -26.12
N LYS A 327 7.59 15.93 -26.63
CA LYS A 327 8.76 16.35 -25.82
C LYS A 327 8.42 17.37 -24.72
N ALA A 328 7.53 18.34 -24.98
CA ALA A 328 7.15 19.33 -23.98
C ALA A 328 6.42 18.73 -22.77
N ALA A 329 5.56 17.73 -23.00
CA ALA A 329 4.89 17.00 -21.93
C ALA A 329 5.89 16.08 -21.19
N LEU A 330 6.74 15.38 -21.94
CA LEU A 330 7.78 14.51 -21.38
C LEU A 330 8.74 15.27 -20.44
N ALA A 331 9.12 16.50 -20.79
CA ALA A 331 9.92 17.37 -19.94
C ALA A 331 9.29 17.59 -18.54
N LYS A 332 7.96 17.72 -18.48
CA LYS A 332 7.21 17.85 -17.23
C LYS A 332 7.04 16.50 -16.53
N THR A 333 6.75 15.44 -17.28
CA THR A 333 6.68 14.07 -16.75
C THR A 333 7.98 13.67 -16.05
N ALA A 334 9.13 14.03 -16.61
CA ALA A 334 10.46 13.74 -16.08
C ALA A 334 10.78 14.43 -14.74
N ILE A 335 10.03 15.47 -14.38
CA ILE A 335 10.11 16.11 -13.05
C ILE A 335 8.93 15.72 -12.14
N GLY A 336 8.16 14.71 -12.52
CA GLY A 336 7.03 14.19 -11.74
C GLY A 336 5.75 15.01 -11.84
N GLN A 337 5.57 15.76 -12.93
CA GLN A 337 4.41 16.62 -13.20
C GLN A 337 3.61 16.10 -14.41
N GLN A 338 2.68 16.92 -14.92
CA GLN A 338 1.79 16.58 -16.04
C GLN A 338 0.87 15.40 -15.67
N SER A 339 0.97 14.30 -16.39
CA SER A 339 0.13 13.10 -16.26
C SER A 339 0.80 12.02 -15.40
N ASN A 340 1.95 12.32 -14.80
CA ASN A 340 2.66 11.42 -13.91
C ASN A 340 1.91 11.28 -12.58
N GLN A 341 1.52 10.05 -12.25
CA GLN A 341 0.65 9.73 -11.11
C GLN A 341 1.15 8.47 -10.42
N MET A 342 1.49 8.60 -9.13
CA MET A 342 2.12 7.55 -8.32
C MET A 342 1.38 7.31 -7.01
N THR A 343 1.22 6.05 -6.59
CA THR A 343 0.84 5.76 -5.20
C THR A 343 2.03 5.95 -4.27
N PRO A 344 1.81 6.28 -2.98
CA PRO A 344 2.86 6.26 -1.97
C PRO A 344 3.59 4.92 -1.85
N LEU A 345 2.89 3.79 -2.03
CA LEU A 345 3.52 2.47 -2.04
C LEU A 345 4.56 2.33 -3.17
N GLN A 346 4.22 2.72 -4.40
CA GLN A 346 5.16 2.63 -5.53
C GLN A 346 6.33 3.60 -5.37
N MET A 347 6.13 4.79 -4.79
CA MET A 347 7.27 5.67 -4.46
C MET A 347 8.17 5.09 -3.36
N ALA A 348 7.62 4.32 -2.41
CA ALA A 348 8.44 3.58 -1.44
C ALA A 348 9.20 2.44 -2.13
N MET A 349 8.62 1.77 -3.14
CA MET A 349 9.31 0.76 -3.95
C MET A 349 10.48 1.35 -4.73
N VAL A 350 10.36 2.58 -5.26
CA VAL A 350 11.50 3.28 -5.91
C VAL A 350 12.66 3.45 -4.92
N ALA A 351 12.40 3.94 -3.71
CA ALA A 351 13.44 4.08 -2.68
C ALA A 351 14.00 2.72 -2.24
N ALA A 352 13.14 1.71 -2.07
CA ALA A 352 13.55 0.36 -1.69
C ALA A 352 14.43 -0.31 -2.75
N GLY A 353 14.10 -0.15 -4.05
CA GLY A 353 14.90 -0.67 -5.15
C GLY A 353 16.29 -0.05 -5.19
N ILE A 354 16.40 1.28 -5.05
CA ILE A 354 17.70 1.96 -4.98
C ILE A 354 18.50 1.47 -3.75
N ALA A 355 17.85 1.36 -2.59
CA ALA A 355 18.47 0.86 -1.37
C ALA A 355 18.94 -0.60 -1.50
N ASN A 356 18.21 -1.42 -2.25
CA ASN A 356 18.52 -2.84 -2.46
C ASN A 356 19.37 -3.06 -3.73
N GLN A 357 20.30 -2.13 -4.00
CA GLN A 357 21.28 -2.23 -5.09
C GLN A 357 20.66 -2.42 -6.49
N GLY A 358 19.44 -1.92 -6.68
CA GLY A 358 18.71 -1.96 -7.94
C GLY A 358 17.62 -3.03 -7.99
N THR A 359 17.67 -4.07 -7.15
CA THR A 359 16.66 -5.12 -7.11
C THR A 359 15.39 -4.63 -6.39
N VAL A 360 14.26 -4.64 -7.09
CA VAL A 360 12.96 -4.27 -6.52
C VAL A 360 12.25 -5.53 -6.07
N MET A 361 11.89 -5.61 -4.78
CA MET A 361 11.14 -6.73 -4.22
C MET A 361 9.63 -6.53 -4.39
N LYS A 362 8.88 -7.62 -4.56
CA LYS A 362 7.42 -7.60 -4.49
C LYS A 362 6.99 -7.27 -3.06
N PRO A 363 6.22 -6.19 -2.84
CA PRO A 363 5.81 -5.84 -1.49
C PRO A 363 4.76 -6.81 -0.96
N PHE A 364 4.77 -7.09 0.34
CA PHE A 364 3.76 -7.95 0.96
C PHE A 364 3.41 -7.55 2.41
N LEU A 365 2.16 -7.79 2.81
CA LEU A 365 1.63 -7.48 4.15
C LEU A 365 1.51 -8.70 5.06
N VAL A 366 1.22 -9.88 4.49
CA VAL A 366 1.01 -11.11 5.28
C VAL A 366 2.36 -11.77 5.46
N ASN A 367 2.85 -11.83 6.70
CA ASN A 367 4.09 -12.53 7.04
C ASN A 367 3.83 -14.04 7.02
N LYS A 368 2.80 -14.49 7.74
CA LYS A 368 2.42 -15.90 7.85
C LYS A 368 1.02 -16.13 8.38
N ILE A 369 0.52 -17.33 8.15
CA ILE A 369 -0.76 -17.84 8.62
C ILE A 369 -0.50 -18.89 9.70
N MET A 370 -1.09 -18.67 10.88
CA MET A 370 -0.96 -19.55 12.03
C MET A 370 -2.26 -20.28 12.28
N GLY A 371 -2.22 -21.60 12.33
CA GLY A 371 -3.37 -22.42 12.67
C GLY A 371 -3.85 -22.21 14.11
N PRO A 372 -5.09 -22.61 14.42
CA PRO A 372 -5.67 -22.53 15.78
C PRO A 372 -4.85 -23.15 16.92
N ASP A 373 -3.93 -24.06 16.61
CA ASP A 373 -3.02 -24.80 17.50
C ASP A 373 -1.63 -24.15 17.62
N GLY A 374 -1.40 -23.04 16.92
CA GLY A 374 -0.11 -22.35 16.88
C GLY A 374 0.89 -22.90 15.88
N ALA A 375 0.52 -23.89 15.05
CA ALA A 375 1.37 -24.34 13.96
C ALA A 375 1.29 -23.37 12.77
N GLU A 376 2.41 -23.14 12.10
CA GLU A 376 2.44 -22.37 10.85
C GLU A 376 1.80 -23.19 9.72
N ILE A 377 0.84 -22.59 9.01
CA ILE A 377 0.14 -23.21 7.87
C ILE A 377 0.78 -22.77 6.57
N ASP A 378 1.10 -21.48 6.47
CA ASP A 378 1.60 -20.84 5.26
C ASP A 378 2.44 -19.62 5.65
N GLY A 379 3.44 -19.28 4.83
CA GLY A 379 4.39 -18.19 5.07
C GLY A 379 4.76 -17.54 3.74
N THR A 380 4.95 -16.22 3.74
CA THR A 380 5.32 -15.51 2.52
C THR A 380 6.84 -15.51 2.37
N ASP A 381 7.32 -16.17 1.33
CA ASP A 381 8.72 -16.06 0.90
C ASP A 381 8.92 -14.77 0.08
N PRO A 382 9.96 -13.98 0.35
CA PRO A 382 10.29 -12.81 -0.45
C PRO A 382 10.53 -13.15 -1.92
N GLU A 383 9.93 -12.38 -2.82
CA GLU A 383 10.10 -12.53 -4.27
C GLU A 383 10.61 -11.24 -4.89
N GLU A 384 11.54 -11.37 -5.83
CA GLU A 384 11.97 -10.26 -6.68
C GLU A 384 10.85 -9.91 -7.66
N LEU A 385 10.60 -8.61 -7.83
CA LEU A 385 9.71 -8.07 -8.86
C LEU A 385 10.49 -7.88 -10.16
N ASP A 386 11.61 -7.14 -10.08
CA ASP A 386 12.44 -6.79 -11.24
C ASP A 386 13.82 -6.26 -10.77
N GLU A 387 14.75 -6.12 -11.71
CA GLU A 387 15.99 -5.36 -11.53
C GLU A 387 15.85 -4.00 -12.19
N ALA A 388 15.67 -2.95 -11.39
CA ALA A 388 15.44 -1.60 -11.90
C ALA A 388 16.70 -0.98 -12.51
N VAL A 389 17.84 -1.15 -11.83
CA VAL A 389 19.12 -0.62 -12.27
C VAL A 389 20.22 -1.58 -11.83
N THR A 390 21.42 -1.45 -12.40
CA THR A 390 22.57 -2.22 -11.90
C THR A 390 23.02 -1.72 -10.52
N PRO A 391 23.78 -2.52 -9.75
CA PRO A 391 24.34 -2.09 -8.47
C PRO A 391 25.19 -0.82 -8.57
N GLU A 392 25.90 -0.61 -9.68
CA GLU A 392 26.70 0.60 -9.92
C GLU A 392 25.81 1.85 -10.01
N VAL A 393 24.76 1.79 -10.83
CA VAL A 393 23.80 2.90 -10.97
C VAL A 393 23.05 3.14 -9.66
N ALA A 394 22.66 2.09 -8.93
CA ALA A 394 22.08 2.22 -7.59
C ALA A 394 23.03 2.92 -6.61
N GLY A 395 24.33 2.61 -6.69
CA GLY A 395 25.39 3.29 -5.94
C GLY A 395 25.48 4.78 -6.25
N GLU A 396 25.43 5.16 -7.53
CA GLU A 396 25.43 6.56 -7.95
C GLU A 396 24.19 7.33 -7.46
N LEU A 397 23.00 6.74 -7.64
CA LEU A 397 21.75 7.29 -7.12
C LEU A 397 21.80 7.47 -5.59
N THR A 398 22.38 6.51 -4.88
CA THR A 398 22.54 6.55 -3.44
C THR A 398 23.43 7.73 -3.01
N LYS A 399 24.59 7.94 -3.64
CA LYS A 399 25.45 9.11 -3.38
C LYS A 399 24.70 10.43 -3.62
N MET A 400 23.95 10.49 -4.71
CA MET A 400 23.15 11.67 -5.05
C MET A 400 22.08 11.95 -4.00
N MET A 401 21.37 10.91 -3.55
CA MET A 401 20.33 11.00 -2.51
C MET A 401 20.91 11.30 -1.11
N ILE A 402 22.12 10.84 -0.79
CA ILE A 402 22.85 11.28 0.41
C ILE A 402 23.10 12.78 0.34
N SER A 403 23.59 13.29 -0.79
CA SER A 403 23.90 14.72 -0.95
C SER A 403 22.67 15.61 -0.75
N VAL A 404 21.48 15.17 -1.18
CA VAL A 404 20.21 15.87 -0.92
C VAL A 404 19.92 16.01 0.58
N VAL A 405 20.19 14.97 1.37
CA VAL A 405 19.98 15.00 2.82
C VAL A 405 21.08 15.79 3.51
N GLU A 406 22.34 15.61 3.10
CA GLU A 406 23.48 16.23 3.76
C GLU A 406 23.63 17.74 3.49
N HIS A 407 23.36 18.14 2.25
CA HIS A 407 23.67 19.48 1.74
C HIS A 407 22.50 20.17 1.05
N GLY A 408 21.35 19.51 0.95
CA GLY A 408 20.20 20.00 0.21
C GLY A 408 18.92 20.08 1.02
N THR A 409 17.81 19.88 0.32
CA THR A 409 16.45 20.08 0.83
C THR A 409 15.97 19.00 1.82
N GLY A 410 16.72 17.90 1.97
CA GLY A 410 16.34 16.75 2.80
C GLY A 410 16.88 16.76 4.23
N GLY A 411 17.51 17.86 4.68
CA GLY A 411 18.25 17.90 5.94
C GLY A 411 17.48 17.52 7.21
N ALA A 412 16.15 17.67 7.21
CA ALA A 412 15.31 17.27 8.35
C ALA A 412 15.17 15.73 8.51
N ALA A 413 15.66 14.95 7.54
CA ALA A 413 15.65 13.48 7.61
C ALA A 413 16.90 12.88 8.27
N LYS A 414 17.89 13.69 8.64
CA LYS A 414 19.18 13.21 9.18
C LYS A 414 19.00 12.49 10.50
N LEU A 415 19.56 11.28 10.61
CA LEU A 415 19.59 10.51 11.85
C LEU A 415 20.98 10.59 12.52
N PRO A 416 21.06 10.60 13.86
CA PRO A 416 22.35 10.56 14.56
C PRO A 416 23.14 9.30 14.23
N ASN A 417 24.38 9.47 13.74
CA ASN A 417 25.32 8.39 13.41
C ASN A 417 24.81 7.37 12.36
N ILE A 418 23.75 7.69 11.62
CA ILE A 418 23.23 6.87 10.52
C ILE A 418 23.17 7.72 9.27
N THR A 419 23.84 7.26 8.21
CA THR A 419 23.75 7.91 6.90
C THR A 419 22.38 7.62 6.28
N VAL A 420 21.68 8.68 5.90
CA VAL A 420 20.35 8.64 5.28
C VAL A 420 20.46 9.12 3.84
N ALA A 421 19.85 8.38 2.92
CA ALA A 421 19.66 8.81 1.54
C ALA A 421 18.19 9.22 1.36
N GLY A 422 17.92 10.34 0.68
CA GLY A 422 16.54 10.75 0.44
C GLY A 422 16.34 11.76 -0.68
N LYS A 423 15.09 11.99 -1.04
CA LYS A 423 14.67 13.01 -2.01
C LYS A 423 13.34 13.63 -1.61
N THR A 424 13.32 14.95 -1.55
CA THR A 424 12.10 15.75 -1.42
C THR A 424 11.35 15.85 -2.74
N GLY A 425 10.03 15.93 -2.65
CA GLY A 425 9.16 16.31 -3.76
C GLY A 425 8.21 17.41 -3.34
N THR A 426 8.02 18.37 -4.24
CA THR A 426 6.94 19.34 -4.18
C THR A 426 6.22 19.20 -5.51
N ALA A 427 4.96 18.75 -5.48
CA ALA A 427 4.15 18.60 -6.68
C ALA A 427 3.11 19.71 -6.73
N GLU A 428 3.24 20.57 -7.74
CA GLU A 428 2.29 21.66 -7.96
C GLU A 428 0.90 21.08 -8.24
N THR A 429 -0.12 21.75 -7.71
CA THR A 429 -1.52 21.38 -7.98
C THR A 429 -2.12 22.42 -8.93
N LEU A 430 -3.38 22.83 -8.72
CA LEU A 430 -3.98 23.90 -9.51
C LEU A 430 -3.31 25.26 -9.19
N PRO A 431 -3.27 26.20 -10.15
CA PRO A 431 -2.73 27.54 -9.90
C PRO A 431 -3.35 28.18 -8.65
N GLY A 432 -2.51 28.67 -7.74
CA GLY A 432 -2.94 29.29 -6.48
C GLY A 432 -3.40 28.31 -5.39
N LYS A 433 -3.23 27.00 -5.59
CA LYS A 433 -3.42 25.98 -4.55
C LYS A 433 -2.06 25.52 -4.01
N PRO A 434 -1.97 25.14 -2.72
CA PRO A 434 -0.71 24.66 -2.17
C PRO A 434 -0.26 23.38 -2.87
N SER A 435 1.04 23.15 -2.89
CA SER A 435 1.64 21.96 -3.49
C SER A 435 1.56 20.76 -2.55
N HIS A 436 1.48 19.55 -3.10
CA HIS A 436 1.66 18.34 -2.32
C HIS A 436 3.12 18.20 -1.88
N ALA A 437 3.31 17.71 -0.66
CA ALA A 437 4.64 17.48 -0.10
C ALA A 437 4.94 15.97 -0.12
N TRP A 438 6.11 15.64 -0.66
CA TRP A 438 6.62 14.29 -0.75
C TRP A 438 8.02 14.19 -0.14
N PHE A 439 8.32 13.02 0.41
CA PHE A 439 9.69 12.65 0.71
C PHE A 439 9.84 11.14 0.55
N ILE A 440 10.88 10.71 -0.16
CA ILE A 440 11.30 9.32 -0.19
C ILE A 440 12.68 9.21 0.44
N SER A 441 12.95 8.16 1.19
CA SER A 441 14.25 7.94 1.82
C SER A 441 14.52 6.48 2.14
N PHE A 442 15.76 6.15 2.46
CA PHE A 442 16.12 4.89 3.07
C PHE A 442 17.33 5.03 4.00
N ALA A 443 17.40 4.12 4.98
CA ALA A 443 18.46 4.09 5.97
C ALA A 443 18.63 2.70 6.63
N PRO A 444 19.80 2.43 7.22
CA PRO A 444 21.10 3.05 6.92
C PRO A 444 21.49 2.82 5.46
N VAL A 445 22.40 3.61 4.88
CA VAL A 445 22.82 3.40 3.49
C VAL A 445 23.66 2.13 3.31
N ASP A 446 24.49 1.78 4.29
CA ASP A 446 25.43 0.66 4.23
C ASP A 446 24.75 -0.72 4.42
N ASP A 447 23.70 -0.79 5.23
CA ASP A 447 22.86 -1.98 5.38
C ASP A 447 21.36 -1.60 5.51
N PRO A 448 20.70 -1.22 4.39
CA PRO A 448 19.35 -0.68 4.43
C PRO A 448 18.33 -1.60 5.08
N LYS A 449 17.67 -1.09 6.13
CA LYS A 449 16.61 -1.80 6.86
C LYS A 449 15.23 -1.25 6.56
N VAL A 450 15.16 -0.01 6.10
CA VAL A 450 13.90 0.68 5.87
C VAL A 450 14.03 1.64 4.69
N ALA A 451 13.06 1.60 3.79
CA ALA A 451 12.79 2.62 2.78
C ALA A 451 11.40 3.21 3.01
N VAL A 452 11.28 4.53 3.04
CA VAL A 452 10.06 5.25 3.41
C VAL A 452 9.61 6.13 2.26
N ALA A 453 8.30 6.21 2.03
CA ALA A 453 7.67 7.29 1.28
C ALA A 453 6.61 7.98 2.16
N VAL A 454 6.70 9.30 2.26
CA VAL A 454 5.73 10.15 2.95
C VAL A 454 5.08 11.06 1.92
N PHE A 455 3.76 11.05 1.90
CA PHE A 455 2.91 11.93 1.11
C PHE A 455 2.03 12.77 2.03
N VAL A 456 2.02 14.07 1.83
CA VAL A 456 1.12 15.01 2.51
C VAL A 456 0.39 15.83 1.47
N GLU A 457 -0.93 15.65 1.43
CA GLU A 457 -1.82 16.35 0.52
C GLU A 457 -1.90 17.83 0.88
N SER A 458 -2.04 18.67 -0.13
CA SER A 458 -2.16 20.11 0.07
C SER A 458 -3.54 20.52 0.57
N GLY A 459 -3.59 21.68 1.24
CA GLY A 459 -4.85 22.41 1.45
C GLY A 459 -5.74 21.96 2.62
N SER A 460 -5.31 21.03 3.48
CA SER A 460 -6.11 20.61 4.65
C SER A 460 -5.96 21.47 5.93
N ALA A 461 -4.90 22.29 6.05
CA ALA A 461 -4.74 23.42 7.01
C ALA A 461 -3.29 23.95 6.97
N GLY A 462 -3.07 25.28 6.95
CA GLY A 462 -1.76 25.92 7.15
C GLY A 462 -0.85 26.08 5.91
N ASN A 463 0.04 27.09 5.98
CA ASN A 463 0.95 27.60 4.93
C ASN A 463 1.79 26.53 4.19
N ASP A 464 2.33 26.93 3.03
CA ASP A 464 3.08 26.13 2.04
C ASP A 464 3.90 24.98 2.64
N ALA A 465 3.42 23.75 2.40
CA ALA A 465 4.13 22.54 2.76
C ALA A 465 5.15 22.20 1.68
N THR A 466 6.43 22.31 1.97
CA THR A 466 7.47 21.66 1.17
C THR A 466 7.71 20.24 1.69
N GLY A 467 8.16 19.33 0.81
CA GLY A 467 8.57 17.99 1.21
C GLY A 467 9.57 17.97 2.36
N GLY A 468 10.55 18.88 2.35
CA GLY A 468 11.57 18.96 3.39
C GLY A 468 11.07 19.45 4.75
N ALA A 469 10.04 20.30 4.80
CA ALA A 469 9.56 20.87 6.05
C ALA A 469 8.52 19.99 6.77
N VAL A 470 7.76 19.18 6.01
CA VAL A 470 6.65 18.39 6.56
C VAL A 470 6.85 16.89 6.39
N ALA A 471 7.26 16.43 5.21
CA ALA A 471 7.35 15.00 4.93
C ALA A 471 8.67 14.37 5.43
N ALA A 472 9.79 15.09 5.35
CA ALA A 472 11.09 14.61 5.81
C ALA A 472 11.17 14.35 7.33
N PRO A 473 10.63 15.20 8.24
CA PRO A 473 10.58 14.89 9.67
C PRO A 473 9.76 13.63 9.99
N ILE A 474 8.63 13.42 9.31
CA ILE A 474 7.83 12.19 9.49
C ILE A 474 8.65 10.96 9.08
N ALA A 475 9.40 11.05 7.96
CA ALA A 475 10.27 9.97 7.54
C ALA A 475 11.41 9.71 8.53
N HIS A 476 12.00 10.76 9.11
CA HIS A 476 13.00 10.64 10.18
C HIS A 476 12.47 9.79 11.33
N ASP A 477 11.30 10.16 11.89
CA ASP A 477 10.74 9.51 13.07
C ASP A 477 10.36 8.04 12.78
N VAL A 478 9.85 7.76 11.57
CA VAL A 478 9.55 6.40 11.12
C VAL A 478 10.81 5.56 10.95
N MET A 479 11.85 6.10 10.30
CA MET A 479 13.12 5.37 10.16
C MET A 479 13.75 5.11 11.54
N GLN A 480 13.76 6.10 12.44
CA GLN A 480 14.25 5.94 13.81
C GLN A 480 13.50 4.82 14.55
N ALA A 481 12.17 4.78 14.42
CA ALA A 481 11.32 3.77 15.05
C ALA A 481 11.61 2.35 14.55
N VAL A 482 11.79 2.17 13.24
CA VAL A 482 12.12 0.87 12.64
C VAL A 482 13.52 0.41 13.07
N LEU A 483 14.48 1.33 13.14
CA LEU A 483 15.86 1.04 13.51
C LEU A 483 16.06 0.81 15.01
N GLY A 484 15.03 1.01 15.83
CA GLY A 484 15.08 0.79 17.28
C GLY A 484 15.94 1.81 18.04
N GLN A 485 16.10 3.01 17.47
CA GLN A 485 16.82 4.11 18.10
C GLN A 485 15.92 5.00 18.98
#